data_AF-A0A0D6A1E3-F1
#
_entry.id   AF-A0A0D6A1E3-F1
#
_cell.length_a   1.000
_cell.length_b   1.000
_cell.length_c   1.000
_cell.angle_alpha   90.00
_cell.angle_beta   90.00
_cell.angle_gamma   90.00
#
_symmetry.space_group_name_H-M   'P 1'
#
loop_
_entity.id
_entity.type
_entity.pdbx_description
1 polymer ?
#
loop_
_entity_poly.entity_id
_entity_poly.type
_entity_poly.pdbx_seq_one_letter_code
_entity_poly.pdbx_strand_id
1 'polypeptide(L)'
;MTDVVRKDVKQRLENGDYSCAKELTLSMFSGKWKIVILFHLGTDGPYRFNQLMRLLPKTSHKVLTNQLREMEEDQLISRTVKSDS
;
A
#
# COMPACT_ATOMS: atom_id res chain seq x y z
N MET A 1 4.84 -12.63 -3.17
CA MET A 1 3.67 -13.43 -3.59
C MET A 1 2.50 -12.55 -4.03
N THR A 2 2.17 -11.47 -3.32
CA THR A 2 1.11 -10.53 -3.73
C THR A 2 1.37 -9.81 -5.06
N ASP A 3 2.63 -9.51 -5.40
CA ASP A 3 2.95 -8.77 -6.62
C ASP A 3 2.69 -9.52 -7.93
N VAL A 4 2.88 -10.85 -7.95
CA VAL A 4 2.67 -11.65 -9.16
C VAL A 4 1.18 -11.64 -9.52
N VAL A 5 0.33 -11.89 -8.52
CA VAL A 5 -1.13 -11.85 -8.68
C VAL A 5 -1.61 -10.46 -9.07
N ARG A 6 -1.08 -9.40 -8.43
CA ARG A 6 -1.45 -8.02 -8.78
C ARG A 6 -1.10 -7.67 -10.23
N LYS A 7 0.08 -8.07 -10.70
CA LYS A 7 0.53 -7.82 -12.09
C LYS A 7 -0.35 -8.51 -13.11
N ASP A 8 -0.67 -9.78 -12.88
CA ASP A 8 -1.57 -10.56 -13.74
C ASP A 8 -2.96 -9.90 -13.83
N VAL A 9 -3.54 -9.52 -12.67
CA VAL A 9 -4.85 -8.87 -12.60
C VAL A 9 -4.85 -7.50 -13.30
N LYS A 10 -3.79 -6.68 -13.15
CA LYS A 10 -3.66 -5.41 -13.87
C LYS A 10 -3.63 -5.62 -15.40
N GLN A 11 -2.84 -6.58 -15.87
CA GLN A 11 -2.76 -6.91 -17.30
C GLN A 11 -4.10 -7.37 -17.88
N ARG A 12 -4.86 -8.18 -17.14
CA ARG A 12 -6.19 -8.65 -17.57
C ARG A 12 -7.19 -7.51 -17.69
N LEU A 13 -7.15 -6.54 -16.78
CA LEU A 13 -8.01 -5.35 -16.83
C LEU A 13 -7.67 -4.43 -18.00
N GLU A 14 -6.39 -4.24 -18.30
CA GLU A 14 -5.95 -3.51 -19.50
C GLU A 14 -6.47 -4.16 -20.79
N ASN A 15 -6.61 -5.49 -20.80
CA ASN A 15 -7.19 -6.26 -21.90
C ASN A 15 -8.73 -6.28 -21.93
N GLY A 16 -9.42 -5.56 -21.03
CA GLY A 16 -10.88 -5.45 -21.00
C GLY A 16 -11.62 -6.56 -20.23
N ASP A 17 -10.91 -7.36 -19.42
CA ASP A 17 -11.54 -8.36 -18.54
C ASP A 17 -11.99 -7.72 -17.21
N TYR A 18 -13.17 -7.11 -17.22
CA TYR A 18 -13.74 -6.41 -16.06
C TYR A 18 -14.27 -7.35 -14.97
N SER A 19 -14.34 -8.66 -15.21
CA SER A 19 -14.70 -9.64 -14.17
C SER A 19 -13.71 -9.59 -12.99
N CYS A 20 -12.49 -9.11 -13.23
CA CYS A 20 -11.41 -8.99 -12.28
C CYS A 20 -11.36 -7.69 -11.47
N ALA A 21 -12.26 -6.72 -11.69
CA ALA A 21 -12.21 -5.45 -10.94
C ALA A 21 -12.27 -5.69 -9.40
N LYS A 22 -13.12 -6.62 -8.98
CA LYS A 22 -13.23 -7.09 -7.58
C LYS A 22 -11.91 -7.68 -7.03
N GLU A 23 -11.22 -8.45 -7.86
CA GLU A 23 -9.94 -9.08 -7.52
C GLU A 23 -8.83 -8.03 -7.45
N LEU A 24 -8.86 -7.02 -8.31
CA LEU A 24 -7.93 -5.90 -8.25
C LEU A 24 -8.10 -5.14 -6.94
N THR A 25 -9.33 -4.73 -6.62
CA THR A 25 -9.62 -4.02 -5.36
C THR A 25 -9.14 -4.84 -4.17
N LEU A 26 -9.49 -6.13 -4.10
CA LEU A 26 -9.03 -7.00 -3.02
C LEU A 26 -7.50 -7.11 -2.98
N SER A 27 -6.84 -7.17 -4.14
CA SER A 27 -5.38 -7.22 -4.24
C SER A 27 -4.71 -5.95 -3.71
N MET A 28 -5.29 -4.77 -3.95
CA MET A 28 -4.78 -3.48 -3.47
C MET A 28 -4.73 -3.43 -1.93
N PHE A 29 -5.77 -3.95 -1.28
CA PHE A 29 -5.86 -4.03 0.17
C PHE A 29 -5.17 -5.25 0.77
N SER A 30 -4.90 -6.29 -0.03
CA SER A 30 -4.24 -7.51 0.42
C SER A 30 -2.81 -7.27 0.90
N GLY A 31 -2.43 -7.96 1.98
CA GLY A 31 -1.11 -7.87 2.59
C GLY A 31 -1.21 -7.63 4.08
N LYS A 32 -0.23 -8.12 4.83
CA LYS A 32 -0.22 -8.08 6.30
C LYS A 32 -0.31 -6.66 6.87
N TRP A 33 0.24 -5.68 6.16
CA TRP A 33 0.47 -4.34 6.69
C TRP A 33 -0.40 -3.25 6.09
N LYS A 34 -0.93 -3.41 4.87
CA LYS A 34 -1.65 -2.33 4.17
C LYS A 34 -2.86 -1.81 4.93
N ILE A 35 -3.72 -2.72 5.41
CA ILE A 35 -4.91 -2.36 6.21
C ILE A 35 -4.51 -1.68 7.52
N VAL A 36 -3.46 -2.19 8.20
CA VAL A 36 -2.99 -1.60 9.47
C VAL A 36 -2.42 -0.20 9.24
N ILE A 37 -1.68 0.01 8.15
CA ILE A 37 -1.16 1.32 7.74
C ILE A 37 -2.32 2.28 7.47
N LEU A 38 -3.32 1.86 6.68
CA LEU A 38 -4.49 2.69 6.38
C LEU A 38 -5.28 3.06 7.63
N PHE A 39 -5.44 2.11 8.56
CA PHE A 39 -6.10 2.36 9.83
C PHE A 39 -5.42 3.50 10.59
N HIS A 40 -4.11 3.41 10.84
CA HIS A 40 -3.36 4.44 11.55
C HIS A 40 -3.36 5.79 10.83
N LEU A 41 -3.18 5.79 9.50
CA LEU A 41 -3.21 7.04 8.73
C LEU A 41 -4.60 7.69 8.73
N GLY A 42 -5.66 6.88 8.73
CA GLY A 42 -7.04 7.36 8.74
C GLY A 42 -7.52 7.83 10.11
N THR A 43 -7.06 7.22 11.20
CA THR A 43 -7.45 7.60 12.57
C THR A 43 -6.60 8.73 13.13
N ASP A 44 -5.29 8.67 12.92
CA ASP A 44 -4.32 9.50 13.64
C ASP A 44 -3.73 10.60 12.74
N GLY A 45 -3.94 10.50 11.42
CA GLY A 45 -3.42 11.42 10.42
C GLY A 45 -2.02 11.04 9.91
N PRO A 46 -1.29 12.01 9.30
CA PRO A 46 -0.03 11.72 8.62
C PRO A 46 1.11 11.40 9.60
N TYR A 47 1.85 10.33 9.31
CA TYR A 47 3.03 9.91 10.08
C TYR A 47 4.34 10.13 9.32
N ARG A 48 5.41 10.47 10.05
CA ARG A 48 6.77 10.26 9.54
C ARG A 48 7.08 8.77 9.48
N PHE A 49 7.96 8.37 8.56
CA PHE A 49 8.32 6.96 8.33
C PHE A 49 8.67 6.21 9.64
N ASN A 50 9.56 6.78 10.46
CA ASN A 50 9.99 6.15 11.71
C ASN A 50 8.88 6.07 12.76
N GLN A 51 7.92 7.00 12.76
CA GLN A 51 6.77 6.93 13.67
C GLN A 51 5.85 5.79 13.25
N LEU A 52 5.52 5.72 11.95
CA LEU A 52 4.71 4.62 11.40
C LEU A 52 5.37 3.25 11.63
N MET A 53 6.69 3.16 11.48
CA MET A 53 7.42 1.91 11.70
C MET A 53 7.33 1.42 13.14
N ARG A 54 7.31 2.31 14.14
CA ARG A 54 7.15 1.94 15.55
C ARG A 54 5.78 1.34 15.86
N LEU A 55 4.74 1.72 15.12
CA LEU A 55 3.39 1.14 15.23
C LEU A 55 3.32 -0.29 14.64
N LEU A 56 4.33 -0.68 13.84
CA LEU A 56 4.38 -1.95 13.12
C LEU A 56 5.61 -2.79 13.56
N PRO A 57 5.74 -3.19 14.83
CA PRO A 57 7.00 -3.69 15.40
C PRO A 57 7.55 -4.98 14.77
N LYS A 58 6.75 -5.72 13.99
CA LYS A 58 7.19 -6.95 13.30
C LYS A 58 7.54 -6.73 11.83
N THR A 59 7.55 -5.48 11.33
CA THR A 59 7.91 -5.17 9.94
C THR A 59 9.36 -4.73 9.85
N SER A 60 10.04 -5.07 8.75
CA SER A 60 11.38 -4.54 8.46
C SER A 60 11.27 -3.23 7.69
N HIS A 61 12.34 -2.42 7.75
CA HIS A 61 12.43 -1.16 7.00
C HIS A 61 12.15 -1.38 5.50
N LYS A 62 12.76 -2.42 4.91
CA LYS A 62 12.57 -2.79 3.50
C LYS A 62 11.12 -3.17 3.18
N VAL A 63 10.49 -3.97 4.04
CA VAL A 63 9.10 -4.38 3.85
C VAL A 63 8.16 -3.18 3.94
N LEU A 64 8.33 -2.31 4.93
CA LEU A 64 7.52 -1.11 5.08
C LEU A 64 7.68 -0.17 3.88
N THR A 65 8.91 0.09 3.43
CA THR A 65 9.17 0.91 2.24
C THR A 65 8.49 0.35 1.00
N ASN A 66 8.60 -0.97 0.76
CA ASN A 66 7.95 -1.59 -0.39
C ASN A 66 6.43 -1.47 -0.32
N GLN A 67 5.84 -1.73 0.85
CA GLN A 67 4.39 -1.61 1.04
C GLN A 67 3.90 -0.17 0.85
N LEU A 68 4.61 0.83 1.37
CA LEU A 68 4.25 2.24 1.18
C LEU A 68 4.34 2.65 -0.29
N ARG A 69 5.38 2.21 -1.02
CA ARG A 69 5.50 2.46 -2.46
C ARG A 69 4.35 1.84 -3.26
N GLU A 70 4.04 0.57 -3.00
CA GLU A 70 2.89 -0.07 -3.65
C GLU A 70 1.57 0.67 -3.35
N MET A 71 1.38 1.12 -2.11
CA MET A 71 0.17 1.86 -1.72
C MET A 71 0.12 3.26 -2.32
N GLU A 72 1.26 3.91 -2.53
CA GLU A 72 1.37 5.19 -3.26
C GLU A 72 1.07 5.00 -4.75
N GLU A 73 1.61 3.95 -5.38
CA GLU A 73 1.32 3.58 -6.78
C GLU A 73 -0.16 3.23 -7.00
N ASP A 74 -0.78 2.54 -6.04
CA ASP A 74 -2.22 2.23 -6.05
C ASP A 74 -3.09 3.41 -5.59
N GLN A 75 -2.50 4.61 -5.36
CA GLN A 75 -3.17 5.85 -4.95
C GLN A 75 -3.97 5.75 -3.63
N LEU A 76 -3.61 4.79 -2.77
CA LEU A 76 -4.24 4.61 -1.45
C LEU A 76 -3.70 5.60 -0.41
N ILE A 77 -2.47 6.07 -0.59
CA ILE A 77 -1.80 7.02 0.30
C ILE A 77 -1.04 8.05 -0.52
N SER A 78 -0.72 9.19 0.09
CA SER A 78 0.17 10.20 -0.48
C SER A 78 1.42 10.39 0.38
N ARG A 79 2.56 10.66 -0.28
CA ARG A 79 3.81 10.99 0.39
C ARG A 79 4.16 12.45 0.16
N THR A 80 4.37 13.19 1.25
CA THR A 80 4.84 14.58 1.19
C THR A 80 6.26 14.67 1.74
N VAL A 81 7.17 15.24 0.94
CA VAL A 81 8.52 15.60 1.41
C VAL A 81 8.46 17.03 1.94
N LYS A 82 8.69 17.21 3.24
CA LYS A 82 8.86 18.53 3.83
C LYS A 82 10.36 18.85 3.84
N SER A 83 10.74 19.96 3.20
CA SER A 83 12.05 20.58 3.41
C SER A 83 12.00 21.33 4.73
N ASP A 84 12.77 20.89 5.71
CA ASP A 84 12.98 21.66 6.94
C ASP A 84 13.67 22.98 6.53
N SER A 85 12.98 24.10 6.71
CA SER A 85 13.50 25.47 6.52
C SER A 85 13.77 26.09 7.89
#